data_AF-A0A418NJS0-F1
#
_entry.id   AF-A0A418NJS0-F1
#
_cell.length_a   1.000
_cell.length_b   1.000
_cell.length_c   1.000
_cell.angle_alpha   90.00
_cell.angle_beta   90.00
_cell.angle_gamma   90.00
#
_symmetry.space_group_name_H-M   'P 1'
#
loop_
_entity.id
_entity.type
_entity.pdbx_description
1 polymer ?
#
loop_
_entity_poly.entity_id
_entity_poly.type
_entity_poly.pdbx_seq_one_letter_code
_entity_poly.pdbx_strand_id
1 'polypeptide(L)'
;MGHNKPPLEDIIPEEFRAELLRERPQFLEKLNELVDAADRARAEDDETLGKCGDLVKAYRACIAHINKTHKSVKEPHLLAGRLVDAEKNALNERVEAAKLKVESIGDAFVAKREAALRAERERAAAEERAAAERAAEAERKREAAEAEARAAAQNAANEEERRAAEERAAQAAAEAEEAMSSAALSPSASAAPEPVRSDAGATVSGKQEWKCEVTDYEVAFMGCSDDEKVREAIDKAIARRVRAGSRKIEGVRIWPVAKANYR
;
A
#
# COMPACT_ATOMS: atom_id res chain seq x y z
N MET A 1 27.46 -33.64 26.92
CA MET A 1 27.22 -33.04 28.25
C MET A 1 26.76 -31.61 28.03
N GLY A 2 25.47 -31.35 28.25
CA GLY A 2 24.87 -30.04 27.97
C GLY A 2 25.37 -29.00 28.95
N HIS A 3 26.00 -27.95 28.44
CA HIS A 3 26.37 -26.77 29.21
C HIS A 3 25.08 -26.07 29.65
N ASN A 4 24.68 -26.27 30.91
CA ASN A 4 23.70 -25.42 31.57
C ASN A 4 24.35 -24.04 31.81
N LYS A 5 24.55 -23.28 30.73
CA LYS A 5 24.95 -21.88 30.84
C LYS A 5 23.79 -21.14 31.52
N PRO A 6 24.06 -20.30 32.53
CA PRO A 6 23.02 -19.48 33.12
C PRO A 6 22.30 -18.66 32.04
N PRO A 7 21.01 -18.33 32.23
CA PRO A 7 20.26 -17.56 31.25
C PRO A 7 20.94 -16.21 31.02
N LEU A 8 20.80 -15.66 29.80
CA LEU A 8 21.42 -14.37 29.44
C LEU A 8 20.95 -13.21 30.34
N GLU A 9 19.75 -13.35 30.93
CA GLU A 9 19.18 -12.44 31.90
C GLU A 9 20.01 -12.32 33.18
N ASP A 10 20.76 -13.37 33.54
CA ASP A 10 21.66 -13.36 34.70
C ASP A 10 23.09 -12.98 34.28
N ILE A 11 23.56 -13.48 33.14
CA ILE A 11 24.94 -13.25 32.66
C ILE A 11 25.18 -11.78 32.30
N ILE A 12 24.29 -11.16 31.54
CA ILE A 12 24.52 -9.81 31.00
C ILE A 12 24.60 -8.74 32.11
N PRO A 13 23.72 -8.73 33.13
CA PRO A 13 23.86 -7.82 34.26
C PRO A 13 25.15 -8.03 35.07
N GLU A 14 25.60 -9.27 35.22
CA GLU A 14 26.86 -9.59 35.91
C GLU A 14 28.07 -9.07 35.13
N GLU A 15 28.15 -9.35 33.82
CA GLU A 15 29.19 -8.84 32.93
C GLU A 15 29.22 -7.31 32.93
N PHE A 16 28.05 -6.67 32.89
CA PHE A 16 27.95 -5.22 32.96
C PHE A 16 28.49 -4.67 34.27
N ARG A 17 28.12 -5.26 35.42
CA ARG A 17 28.63 -4.81 36.73
C ARG A 17 30.13 -5.04 36.86
N ALA A 18 30.62 -6.19 36.39
CA ALA A 18 32.05 -6.49 36.40
C ALA A 18 32.84 -5.45 35.60
N GLU A 19 32.40 -5.11 34.38
CA GLU A 19 33.05 -4.09 33.56
C GLU A 19 32.90 -2.67 34.14
N LEU A 20 31.74 -2.35 34.72
CA LEU A 20 31.50 -1.06 35.37
C LEU A 20 32.47 -0.79 36.52
N LEU A 21 32.77 -1.84 37.30
CA LEU A 21 33.61 -1.80 38.50
C LEU A 21 35.09 -2.06 38.21
N ARG A 22 35.44 -2.57 37.02
CA ARG A 22 36.81 -2.96 36.64
C ARG A 22 37.86 -1.86 36.92
N GLU A 23 37.56 -0.62 36.54
CA GLU A 23 38.46 0.53 36.75
C GLU A 23 38.07 1.38 37.98
N ARG A 24 36.86 1.19 38.51
CA ARG A 24 36.30 1.99 39.61
C ARG A 24 35.54 1.08 40.59
N PRO A 25 36.24 0.35 41.47
CA PRO A 25 35.61 -0.64 42.35
C PRO A 25 34.55 -0.06 43.29
N GLN A 26 34.71 1.20 43.70
CA GLN A 26 33.79 1.92 44.59
C GLN A 26 32.72 2.73 43.83
N PHE A 27 32.57 2.53 42.51
CA PHE A 27 31.66 3.36 41.70
C PHE A 27 30.20 3.30 42.17
N LEU A 28 29.70 2.11 42.53
CA LEU A 28 28.31 1.95 42.96
C LEU A 28 28.05 2.60 44.32
N GLU A 29 28.99 2.54 45.25
CA GLU A 29 28.92 3.26 46.52
C GLU A 29 28.82 4.77 46.26
N LYS A 30 29.71 5.29 45.39
CA LYS A 30 29.70 6.72 45.06
C LYS A 30 28.45 7.16 44.31
N LEU A 31 27.91 6.31 43.45
CA LEU A 31 26.66 6.55 42.73
C LEU A 31 25.50 6.70 43.73
N ASN A 32 25.40 5.79 44.70
CA ASN A 32 24.35 5.84 45.72
C ASN A 32 24.45 7.10 46.58
N GLU A 33 25.66 7.47 47.05
CA GLU A 33 25.86 8.72 47.79
C GLU A 33 25.39 9.96 47.01
N LEU A 34 25.66 9.99 45.70
CA LEU A 34 25.26 11.09 44.84
C LEU A 34 23.74 11.09 44.64
N VAL A 35 23.10 9.93 44.48
CA VAL A 35 21.64 9.82 44.36
C VAL A 35 20.97 10.31 45.65
N ASP A 36 21.46 9.90 46.82
CA ASP A 36 20.95 10.35 48.13
C ASP A 36 21.15 11.85 48.35
N ALA A 37 22.15 12.46 47.69
CA ALA A 37 22.35 13.91 47.73
C ALA A 37 21.26 14.69 46.98
N ALA A 38 20.51 14.05 46.06
CA ALA A 38 19.42 14.70 45.32
C ALA A 38 18.31 15.20 46.25
N ASP A 39 17.92 14.37 47.23
CA ASP A 39 16.83 14.68 48.16
C ASP A 39 17.13 15.87 49.07
N ARG A 40 18.42 16.18 49.24
CA ARG A 40 18.91 17.31 50.05
C ARG A 40 19.19 18.56 49.22
N ALA A 41 19.11 18.49 47.89
CA ALA A 41 19.46 19.59 47.01
C ALA A 41 18.39 20.69 47.05
N ARG A 42 18.82 21.93 47.27
CA ARG A 42 17.97 23.14 47.25
C ARG A 42 18.73 24.28 46.60
N ALA A 43 18.01 25.16 45.91
CA ALA A 43 18.54 26.37 45.30
C ALA A 43 17.69 27.57 45.77
N GLU A 44 18.13 28.20 46.85
CA GLU A 44 17.46 29.35 47.48
C GLU A 44 18.20 30.67 47.17
N ASP A 45 19.46 30.56 46.75
CA ASP A 45 20.35 31.66 46.37
C ASP A 45 21.37 31.19 45.29
N ASP A 46 22.23 32.11 44.83
CA ASP A 46 23.23 31.82 43.79
C ASP A 46 24.28 30.79 44.23
N GLU A 47 24.60 30.72 45.53
CA GLU A 47 25.59 29.77 46.06
C GLU A 47 25.03 28.34 46.06
N THR A 48 23.82 28.17 46.58
CA THR A 48 23.10 26.90 46.61
C THR A 48 22.71 26.44 45.20
N LEU A 49 22.40 27.38 44.29
CA LEU A 49 22.28 27.10 42.85
C LEU A 49 23.60 26.60 42.25
N GLY A 50 24.74 27.18 42.63
CA GLY A 50 26.07 26.71 42.23
C GLY A 50 26.34 25.26 42.67
N LYS A 51 26.01 24.92 43.92
CA LYS A 51 26.11 23.55 44.47
C LYS A 51 25.21 22.55 43.72
N CYS A 52 24.00 22.96 43.34
CA CYS A 52 23.15 22.17 42.44
C CYS A 52 23.84 21.92 41.09
N GLY A 53 24.57 22.90 40.56
CA GLY A 53 25.37 22.74 39.34
C GLY A 53 26.50 21.71 39.47
N ASP A 54 27.24 21.74 40.58
CA ASP A 54 28.29 20.75 40.86
C ASP A 54 27.73 19.33 41.00
N LEU A 55 26.59 19.19 41.67
CA LEU A 55 25.89 17.90 41.79
C LEU A 55 25.43 17.37 40.42
N VAL A 56 24.87 18.25 39.56
CA VAL A 56 24.51 17.89 38.18
C VAL A 56 25.73 17.49 37.36
N LYS A 57 26.88 18.15 37.55
CA LYS A 57 28.14 17.77 36.89
C LYS A 57 28.63 16.39 37.34
N ALA A 58 28.50 16.06 38.62
CA ALA A 58 28.82 14.74 39.14
C ALA A 58 27.90 13.65 38.52
N TYR A 59 26.59 13.91 38.44
CA TYR A 59 25.66 12.99 37.76
C TYR A 59 26.02 12.77 36.30
N ARG A 60 26.40 13.82 35.57
CA ARG A 60 26.85 13.69 34.17
C ARG A 60 28.07 12.79 34.04
N ALA A 61 29.02 12.88 34.98
CA ALA A 61 30.19 12.02 34.97
C ALA A 61 29.82 10.54 35.23
N CYS A 62 28.90 10.27 36.16
CA CYS A 62 28.37 8.93 36.41
C CYS A 62 27.64 8.38 35.18
N ILE A 63 26.73 9.17 34.59
CA ILE A 63 25.99 8.82 33.36
C ILE A 63 26.96 8.54 32.20
N ALA A 64 28.02 9.35 32.05
CA ALA A 64 29.02 9.14 31.01
C ALA A 64 29.78 7.81 31.20
N HIS A 65 30.16 7.46 32.44
CA HIS A 65 30.80 6.18 32.74
C HIS A 65 29.88 5.00 32.45
N ILE A 66 28.63 5.05 32.93
CA ILE A 66 27.60 4.03 32.66
C ILE A 66 27.39 3.86 31.16
N ASN A 67 27.27 4.95 30.41
CA ASN A 67 27.07 4.91 28.95
C ASN A 67 28.29 4.36 28.21
N LYS A 68 29.51 4.63 28.69
CA LYS A 68 30.74 4.05 28.13
C LYS A 68 30.78 2.54 28.35
N THR A 69 30.53 2.07 29.58
CA THR A 69 30.43 0.64 29.91
C THR A 69 29.35 -0.04 29.08
N HIS A 70 28.16 0.58 28.99
CA HIS A 70 27.06 0.09 28.16
C HIS A 70 27.48 -0.08 26.70
N LYS A 71 28.17 0.90 26.10
CA LYS A 71 28.66 0.75 24.73
C LYS A 71 29.62 -0.44 24.60
N SER A 72 30.57 -0.58 25.52
CA SER A 72 31.57 -1.65 25.49
C SER A 72 30.96 -3.04 25.61
N VAL A 73 30.04 -3.25 26.56
CA VAL A 73 29.40 -4.55 26.81
C VAL A 73 28.38 -4.87 25.71
N LYS A 74 27.66 -3.87 25.21
CA LYS A 74 26.61 -4.07 24.19
C LYS A 74 27.17 -4.31 22.79
N GLU A 75 28.33 -3.75 22.46
CA GLU A 75 28.90 -3.80 21.11
C GLU A 75 29.08 -5.22 20.55
N PRO A 76 29.64 -6.20 21.28
CA PRO A 76 29.73 -7.58 20.82
C PRO A 76 28.38 -8.22 20.51
N HIS A 77 27.36 -7.99 21.35
CA HIS A 77 26.01 -8.53 21.12
C HIS A 77 25.32 -7.87 19.92
N LEU A 78 25.51 -6.56 19.73
CA LEU A 78 25.00 -5.86 18.54
C LEU A 78 25.70 -6.34 17.27
N LEU A 79 27.01 -6.58 17.31
CA LEU A 79 27.75 -7.13 16.18
C LEU A 79 27.26 -8.54 15.83
N ALA A 80 27.12 -9.40 16.83
CA ALA A 80 26.56 -10.74 16.64
C ALA A 80 25.15 -10.69 16.03
N GLY A 81 24.27 -9.83 16.57
CA GLY A 81 22.93 -9.61 16.03
C GLY A 81 22.96 -9.13 14.59
N ARG A 82 23.80 -8.14 14.26
CA ARG A 82 23.97 -7.63 12.88
C ARG A 82 24.45 -8.70 11.91
N LEU A 83 25.35 -9.58 12.32
CA LEU A 83 25.85 -10.67 11.49
C LEU A 83 24.75 -11.71 11.22
N VAL A 84 23.98 -12.08 12.24
CA VAL A 84 22.83 -12.97 12.09
C VAL A 84 21.78 -12.34 11.18
N ASP A 85 21.49 -11.05 11.37
CA ASP A 85 20.55 -10.31 10.52
C ASP A 85 21.05 -10.20 9.08
N ALA A 86 22.34 -10.00 8.85
CA ALA A 86 22.92 -9.96 7.51
C ALA A 86 22.76 -11.30 6.79
N GLU A 87 23.08 -12.42 7.45
CA GLU A 87 22.91 -13.76 6.86
C GLU A 87 21.43 -14.06 6.59
N LYS A 88 20.55 -13.77 7.56
CA LYS A 88 19.10 -13.90 7.42
C LYS A 88 18.59 -13.09 6.22
N ASN A 89 19.00 -11.83 6.11
CA ASN A 89 18.58 -10.96 5.02
C ASN A 89 19.10 -11.48 3.67
N ALA A 90 20.35 -11.94 3.59
CA ALA A 90 20.90 -12.54 2.37
C ALA A 90 20.12 -13.80 1.95
N LEU A 91 19.73 -14.64 2.89
CA LEU A 91 18.87 -15.81 2.62
C LEU A 91 17.47 -15.40 2.16
N ASN A 92 16.85 -14.42 2.84
CA ASN A 92 15.54 -13.91 2.46
C ASN A 92 15.56 -13.25 1.08
N GLU A 93 16.57 -12.45 0.76
CA GLU A 93 16.73 -11.81 -0.55
C GLU A 93 16.80 -12.85 -1.67
N ARG A 94 17.51 -13.97 -1.46
CA ARG A 94 17.56 -15.06 -2.44
C ARG A 94 16.20 -15.71 -2.67
N VAL A 95 15.44 -15.94 -1.59
CA VAL A 95 14.11 -16.55 -1.66
C VAL A 95 13.10 -15.58 -2.27
N GLU A 96 13.11 -14.32 -1.86
CA GLU A 96 12.24 -13.27 -2.41
C GLU A 96 12.53 -13.03 -3.90
N ALA A 97 13.81 -13.01 -4.31
CA ALA A 97 14.16 -12.92 -5.73
C ALA A 97 13.63 -14.12 -6.55
N ALA A 98 13.65 -15.34 -5.98
CA ALA A 98 13.07 -16.51 -6.62
C ALA A 98 11.53 -16.45 -6.67
N LYS A 99 10.91 -16.03 -5.56
CA LYS A 99 9.47 -15.84 -5.44
C LYS A 99 8.95 -14.80 -6.44
N LEU A 100 9.58 -13.63 -6.52
CA LEU A 100 9.21 -12.57 -7.48
C LEU A 100 9.25 -13.05 -8.93
N LYS A 101 10.22 -13.91 -9.29
CA LYS A 101 10.25 -14.53 -10.63
C LYS A 101 9.01 -15.40 -10.86
N VAL A 102 8.65 -16.25 -9.91
CA VAL A 102 7.45 -17.11 -10.02
C VAL A 102 6.16 -16.28 -10.04
N GLU A 103 6.05 -15.27 -9.19
CA GLU A 103 4.92 -14.33 -9.16
C GLU A 103 4.78 -13.60 -10.50
N SER A 104 5.88 -13.11 -11.08
CA SER A 104 5.83 -12.45 -12.40
C SER A 104 5.33 -13.36 -13.53
N ILE A 105 5.61 -14.67 -13.44
CA ILE A 105 5.07 -15.66 -14.39
C ILE A 105 3.57 -15.84 -14.16
N GLY A 106 3.13 -15.90 -12.89
CA GLY A 106 1.73 -15.94 -12.52
C GLY A 106 0.96 -14.70 -13.01
N ASP A 107 1.50 -13.51 -12.76
CA ASP A 107 0.93 -12.22 -13.18
C ASP A 107 0.80 -12.14 -14.70
N ALA A 108 1.85 -12.53 -15.44
CA ALA A 108 1.82 -12.56 -16.90
C ALA A 108 0.76 -13.52 -17.43
N PHE A 109 0.57 -14.68 -16.77
CA PHE A 109 -0.48 -15.62 -17.13
C PHE A 109 -1.88 -15.09 -16.86
N VAL A 110 -2.11 -14.48 -15.69
CA VAL A 110 -3.40 -13.85 -15.33
C VAL A 110 -3.71 -12.72 -16.31
N ALA A 111 -2.74 -11.83 -16.59
CA ALA A 111 -2.89 -10.75 -17.55
C ALA A 111 -3.23 -11.27 -18.96
N LYS A 112 -2.58 -12.35 -19.41
CA LYS A 112 -2.90 -12.99 -20.69
C LYS A 112 -4.31 -13.58 -20.71
N ARG A 113 -4.75 -14.24 -19.62
CA ARG A 113 -6.12 -14.75 -19.50
C ARG A 113 -7.16 -13.64 -19.51
N GLU A 114 -6.92 -12.57 -18.77
CA GLU A 114 -7.83 -11.41 -18.73
C GLU A 114 -7.92 -10.72 -20.11
N ALA A 115 -6.80 -10.57 -20.82
CA ALA A 115 -6.77 -10.04 -22.17
C ALA A 115 -7.54 -10.93 -23.16
N ALA A 116 -7.37 -12.25 -23.08
CA ALA A 116 -8.12 -13.20 -23.91
C ALA A 116 -9.62 -13.14 -23.64
N LEU A 117 -10.02 -13.10 -22.36
CA LEU A 117 -11.42 -12.98 -21.96
C LEU A 117 -12.04 -11.65 -22.43
N ARG A 118 -11.27 -10.55 -22.34
CA ARG A 118 -11.70 -9.25 -22.85
C ARG A 118 -11.89 -9.28 -24.37
N ALA A 119 -10.93 -9.83 -25.10
CA ALA A 119 -11.02 -9.95 -26.56
C ALA A 119 -12.19 -10.85 -27.00
N GLU A 120 -12.47 -11.93 -26.27
CA GLU A 120 -13.65 -12.78 -26.51
C GLU A 120 -14.95 -12.01 -26.28
N ARG A 121 -15.04 -11.28 -25.16
CA ARG A 121 -16.21 -10.42 -24.87
C ARG A 121 -16.39 -9.32 -25.92
N GLU A 122 -15.32 -8.72 -26.39
CA GLU A 122 -15.38 -7.71 -27.46
C GLU A 122 -15.83 -8.31 -28.80
N ARG A 123 -15.36 -9.53 -29.15
CA ARG A 123 -15.82 -10.24 -30.34
C ARG A 123 -17.30 -10.63 -30.24
N ALA A 124 -17.71 -11.20 -29.12
CA ALA A 124 -19.11 -11.53 -28.88
C ALA A 124 -20.01 -10.29 -28.94
N ALA A 125 -19.61 -9.19 -28.31
CA ALA A 125 -20.35 -7.92 -28.37
C ALA A 125 -20.34 -7.28 -29.77
N ALA A 126 -19.30 -7.51 -30.59
CA ALA A 126 -19.28 -7.06 -31.99
C ALA A 126 -20.19 -7.92 -32.88
N GLU A 127 -20.20 -9.23 -32.68
CA GLU A 127 -21.08 -10.16 -33.39
C GLU A 127 -22.55 -9.93 -33.03
N GLU A 128 -22.86 -9.70 -31.76
CA GLU A 128 -24.19 -9.33 -31.27
C GLU A 128 -24.65 -8.00 -31.89
N ARG A 129 -23.78 -6.98 -31.92
CA ARG A 129 -24.08 -5.70 -32.60
C ARG A 129 -24.33 -5.90 -34.10
N ALA A 130 -23.50 -6.68 -34.78
CA ALA A 130 -23.68 -6.96 -36.20
C ALA A 130 -24.96 -7.78 -36.48
N ALA A 131 -25.32 -8.73 -35.61
CA ALA A 131 -26.57 -9.48 -35.70
C ALA A 131 -27.79 -8.56 -35.49
N ALA A 132 -27.74 -7.69 -34.49
CA ALA A 132 -28.79 -6.69 -34.24
C ALA A 132 -28.95 -5.70 -35.40
N GLU A 133 -27.84 -5.23 -35.99
CA GLU A 133 -27.87 -4.36 -37.18
C GLU A 133 -28.47 -5.07 -38.40
N ARG A 134 -28.12 -6.34 -38.66
CA ARG A 134 -28.72 -7.14 -39.74
C ARG A 134 -30.22 -7.37 -39.53
N ALA A 135 -30.64 -7.67 -38.30
CA ALA A 135 -32.06 -7.83 -37.97
C ALA A 135 -32.83 -6.52 -38.18
N ALA A 136 -32.27 -5.38 -37.73
CA ALA A 136 -32.87 -4.06 -37.93
C ALA A 136 -32.93 -3.66 -39.42
N GLU A 137 -31.92 -4.00 -40.22
CA GLU A 137 -31.96 -3.75 -41.67
C GLU A 137 -33.01 -4.61 -42.38
N ALA A 138 -33.12 -5.88 -41.99
CA ALA A 138 -34.12 -6.79 -42.56
C ALA A 138 -35.55 -6.33 -42.20
N GLU A 139 -35.77 -5.85 -40.98
CA GLU A 139 -37.04 -5.24 -40.58
C GLU A 139 -37.36 -3.97 -41.38
N ARG A 140 -36.38 -3.07 -41.59
CA ARG A 140 -36.56 -1.89 -42.45
C ARG A 140 -36.90 -2.27 -43.89
N LYS A 141 -36.28 -3.33 -44.44
CA LYS A 141 -36.60 -3.84 -45.79
C LYS A 141 -38.01 -4.41 -45.85
N ARG A 142 -38.45 -5.16 -44.84
CA ARG A 142 -39.83 -5.66 -44.72
C ARG A 142 -40.84 -4.50 -44.72
N GLU A 143 -40.63 -3.49 -43.88
CA GLU A 143 -41.51 -2.33 -43.79
C GLU A 143 -41.58 -1.53 -45.11
N ALA A 144 -40.43 -1.33 -45.77
CA ALA A 144 -40.37 -0.66 -47.06
C ALA A 144 -41.09 -1.46 -48.17
N ALA A 145 -40.87 -2.78 -48.23
CA ALA A 145 -41.53 -3.66 -49.19
C ALA A 145 -43.04 -3.74 -48.96
N GLU A 146 -43.49 -3.78 -47.70
CA GLU A 146 -44.92 -3.75 -47.36
C GLU A 146 -45.57 -2.41 -47.73
N ALA A 147 -44.88 -1.30 -47.50
CA ALA A 147 -45.35 0.03 -47.90
C ALA A 147 -45.43 0.17 -49.43
N GLU A 148 -44.42 -0.31 -50.16
CA GLU A 148 -44.41 -0.34 -51.63
C GLU A 148 -45.54 -1.23 -52.17
N ALA A 149 -45.73 -2.43 -51.60
CA ALA A 149 -46.80 -3.33 -52.01
C ALA A 149 -48.18 -2.74 -51.76
N ARG A 150 -48.40 -2.07 -50.62
CA ARG A 150 -49.66 -1.34 -50.34
C ARG A 150 -49.89 -0.22 -51.35
N ALA A 151 -48.86 0.55 -51.69
CA ALA A 151 -48.95 1.63 -52.68
C ALA A 151 -49.20 1.09 -54.10
N ALA A 152 -48.54 -0.02 -54.47
CA ALA A 152 -48.73 -0.69 -55.76
C ALA A 152 -50.14 -1.31 -55.86
N ALA A 153 -50.63 -1.96 -54.81
CA ALA A 153 -51.99 -2.51 -54.78
C ALA A 153 -53.08 -1.42 -54.89
N GLN A 154 -52.83 -0.22 -54.36
CA GLN A 154 -53.74 0.93 -54.51
C GLN A 154 -53.73 1.52 -55.93
N ASN A 155 -52.61 1.40 -56.65
CA ASN A 155 -52.42 1.97 -57.99
C ASN A 155 -52.50 0.92 -59.12
N ALA A 156 -52.72 -0.36 -58.81
CA ALA A 156 -52.69 -1.46 -59.77
C ALA A 156 -53.85 -1.36 -60.77
N ALA A 157 -53.53 -1.48 -62.07
CA ALA A 157 -54.52 -1.42 -63.14
C ALA A 157 -55.16 -2.78 -63.45
N ASN A 158 -54.55 -3.88 -62.98
CA ASN A 158 -54.94 -5.26 -63.27
C ASN A 158 -54.47 -6.23 -62.15
N GLU A 159 -55.01 -7.46 -62.17
CA GLU A 159 -54.81 -8.47 -61.13
C GLU A 159 -53.37 -8.99 -61.02
N GLU A 160 -52.64 -9.04 -62.15
CA GLU A 160 -51.24 -9.49 -62.19
C GLU A 160 -50.29 -8.53 -61.47
N GLU A 161 -50.49 -7.22 -61.62
CA GLU A 161 -49.68 -6.21 -60.91
C GLU A 161 -49.89 -6.28 -59.39
N ARG A 162 -51.11 -6.59 -58.94
CA ARG A 162 -51.42 -6.77 -57.52
C ARG A 162 -50.75 -8.04 -56.95
N ARG A 163 -50.80 -9.17 -57.66
CA ARG A 163 -50.11 -10.40 -57.25
C ARG A 163 -48.60 -10.25 -57.19
N ALA A 164 -47.99 -9.57 -58.17
CA ALA A 164 -46.55 -9.33 -58.19
C ALA A 164 -46.09 -8.38 -57.06
N ALA A 165 -46.95 -7.51 -56.55
CA ALA A 165 -46.69 -6.69 -55.38
C ALA A 165 -46.79 -7.49 -54.07
N GLU A 166 -47.79 -8.37 -53.96
CA GLU A 166 -47.98 -9.26 -52.80
C GLU A 166 -46.85 -10.30 -52.67
N GLU A 167 -46.38 -10.88 -53.78
CA GLU A 167 -45.26 -11.84 -53.77
C GLU A 167 -43.94 -11.20 -53.32
N ARG A 168 -43.68 -9.95 -53.72
CA ARG A 168 -42.48 -9.20 -53.27
C ARG A 168 -42.53 -8.87 -51.78
N ALA A 169 -43.71 -8.51 -51.25
CA ALA A 169 -43.90 -8.32 -49.81
C ALA A 169 -43.75 -9.63 -49.02
N ALA A 170 -44.27 -10.74 -49.54
CA ALA A 170 -44.14 -12.05 -48.92
C ALA A 170 -42.68 -12.55 -48.88
N GLN A 171 -41.92 -12.33 -49.95
CA GLN A 171 -40.48 -12.64 -50.00
C GLN A 171 -39.69 -11.81 -48.97
N ALA A 172 -39.92 -10.49 -48.91
CA ALA A 172 -39.26 -9.62 -47.94
C ALA A 172 -39.62 -9.96 -46.48
N ALA A 173 -40.85 -10.41 -46.22
CA ALA A 173 -41.27 -10.89 -44.90
C ALA A 173 -40.56 -12.19 -44.49
N ALA A 174 -40.44 -13.15 -45.42
CA ALA A 174 -39.73 -14.40 -45.18
C ALA A 174 -38.23 -14.17 -44.91
N GLU A 175 -37.57 -13.29 -45.68
CA GLU A 175 -36.17 -12.92 -45.46
C GLU A 175 -35.94 -12.23 -44.12
N ALA A 176 -36.89 -11.39 -43.68
CA ALA A 176 -36.81 -10.72 -42.38
C ALA A 176 -37.01 -11.67 -41.19
N GLU A 177 -37.91 -12.64 -41.33
CA GLU A 177 -38.15 -13.67 -40.31
C GLU A 177 -36.96 -14.63 -40.18
N GLU A 178 -36.34 -15.02 -41.29
CA GLU A 178 -35.12 -15.82 -41.30
C GLU A 178 -33.93 -15.07 -40.67
N ALA A 179 -33.77 -13.78 -40.98
CA ALA A 179 -32.75 -12.94 -40.37
C ALA A 179 -32.95 -12.77 -38.84
N MET A 180 -34.19 -12.56 -38.38
CA MET A 180 -34.50 -12.46 -36.94
C MET A 180 -34.29 -13.77 -36.18
N SER A 181 -34.69 -14.90 -36.78
CA SER A 181 -34.48 -16.23 -36.20
C SER A 181 -32.99 -16.57 -36.04
N SER A 182 -32.17 -16.19 -37.03
CA SER A 182 -30.72 -16.38 -36.95
C SER A 182 -30.03 -15.52 -35.87
N ALA A 183 -30.53 -14.30 -35.63
CA ALA A 183 -29.99 -13.39 -34.62
C ALA A 183 -30.33 -13.81 -33.18
N ALA A 184 -31.47 -14.48 -32.97
CA ALA A 184 -31.92 -14.92 -31.64
C ALA A 184 -31.11 -16.09 -31.05
N LEU A 185 -30.30 -16.78 -31.87
CA LEU A 185 -29.52 -17.97 -31.47
C LEU A 185 -28.08 -17.65 -31.01
N SER A 186 -27.67 -16.38 -30.96
CA SER A 186 -26.32 -16.01 -30.54
C SER A 186 -26.04 -16.38 -29.06
N PRO A 187 -24.88 -17.00 -28.76
CA PRO A 187 -24.62 -17.60 -27.47
C PRO A 187 -24.41 -16.57 -26.35
N SER A 188 -24.92 -16.93 -25.17
CA SER A 188 -24.92 -16.16 -23.92
C SER A 188 -23.51 -15.96 -23.32
N ALA A 189 -23.40 -14.88 -22.54
CA ALA A 189 -22.18 -14.30 -21.97
C ALA A 189 -21.22 -15.31 -21.30
N SER A 190 -19.94 -15.22 -21.69
CA SER A 190 -18.82 -15.97 -21.12
C SER A 190 -18.72 -15.82 -19.59
N ALA A 191 -18.82 -16.96 -18.90
CA ALA A 191 -18.74 -17.06 -17.44
C ALA A 191 -17.39 -16.58 -16.89
N ALA A 192 -17.39 -16.08 -15.64
CA ALA A 192 -16.16 -15.65 -14.99
C ALA A 192 -15.19 -16.83 -14.79
N PRO A 193 -13.87 -16.63 -14.95
CA PRO A 193 -12.90 -17.71 -14.83
C PRO A 193 -12.81 -18.23 -13.40
N GLU A 194 -12.94 -19.55 -13.23
CA GLU A 194 -12.76 -20.22 -11.94
C GLU A 194 -11.29 -20.17 -11.46
N PRO A 195 -11.07 -20.12 -10.12
CA PRO A 195 -9.73 -20.13 -9.53
C PRO A 195 -9.02 -21.47 -9.76
N VAL A 196 -7.71 -21.41 -9.99
CA VAL A 196 -6.88 -22.59 -10.25
C VAL A 196 -6.37 -23.16 -8.93
N ARG A 197 -6.52 -24.48 -8.72
CA ARG A 197 -6.02 -25.19 -7.54
C ARG A 197 -4.85 -26.09 -7.91
N SER A 198 -3.85 -26.16 -7.05
CA SER A 198 -2.70 -27.06 -7.18
C SER A 198 -2.84 -28.30 -6.28
N ASP A 199 -2.15 -29.37 -6.65
CA ASP A 199 -2.13 -30.63 -5.90
C ASP A 199 -1.51 -30.50 -4.49
N ALA A 200 -0.64 -29.50 -4.30
CA ALA A 200 -0.05 -29.17 -3.01
C ALA A 200 -0.96 -28.28 -2.12
N GLY A 201 -2.19 -27.99 -2.58
CA GLY A 201 -3.20 -27.25 -1.81
C GLY A 201 -3.20 -25.72 -2.01
N ALA A 202 -2.29 -25.15 -2.82
CA ALA A 202 -2.33 -23.73 -3.15
C ALA A 202 -3.47 -23.41 -4.13
N THR A 203 -4.15 -22.28 -3.92
CA THR A 203 -5.19 -21.75 -4.81
C THR A 203 -4.76 -20.38 -5.34
N VAL A 204 -4.85 -20.17 -6.66
CA VAL A 204 -4.47 -18.91 -7.33
C VAL A 204 -5.68 -18.32 -8.03
N SER A 205 -5.98 -17.06 -7.70
CA SER A 205 -6.99 -16.24 -8.38
C SER A 205 -6.40 -14.90 -8.77
N GLY A 206 -6.86 -14.33 -9.89
CA GLY A 206 -6.53 -12.98 -10.28
C GLY A 206 -7.25 -11.95 -9.40
N LYS A 207 -6.57 -10.85 -9.08
CA LYS A 207 -7.16 -9.68 -8.40
C LYS A 207 -6.65 -8.41 -9.06
N GLN A 208 -7.54 -7.43 -9.24
CA GLN A 208 -7.14 -6.08 -9.65
C GLN A 208 -6.58 -5.31 -8.45
N GLU A 209 -5.40 -4.72 -8.65
CA GLU A 209 -4.74 -3.84 -7.68
C GLU A 209 -4.65 -2.42 -8.26
N TRP A 210 -4.98 -1.43 -7.44
CA TRP A 210 -4.89 -0.01 -7.80
C TRP A 210 -3.56 0.56 -7.29
N LYS A 211 -2.81 1.18 -8.18
CA LYS A 211 -1.55 1.87 -7.87
C LYS A 211 -1.73 3.37 -8.07
N CYS A 212 -1.07 4.18 -7.24
CA CYS A 212 -1.10 5.65 -7.34
C CYS A 212 0.30 6.24 -7.35
N GLU A 213 0.44 7.39 -7.99
CA GLU A 213 1.65 8.21 -8.03
C GLU A 213 1.24 9.66 -7.78
N VAL A 214 1.95 10.37 -6.90
CA VAL A 214 1.70 11.79 -6.63
C VAL A 214 2.46 12.62 -7.66
N THR A 215 1.72 13.31 -8.52
CA THR A 215 2.30 14.14 -9.59
C THR A 215 2.58 15.58 -9.15
N ASP A 216 1.71 16.13 -8.29
CA ASP A 216 1.83 17.49 -7.72
C ASP A 216 1.55 17.44 -6.22
N TYR A 217 2.54 17.82 -5.42
CA TYR A 217 2.46 17.77 -3.97
C TYR A 217 1.59 18.88 -3.36
N GLU A 218 1.51 20.05 -3.99
CA GLU A 218 0.67 21.15 -3.47
C GLU A 218 -0.81 20.79 -3.64
N VAL A 219 -1.16 20.28 -4.82
CA VAL A 219 -2.52 19.83 -5.10
C VAL A 219 -2.88 18.59 -4.28
N ALA A 220 -1.97 17.62 -4.17
CA ALA A 220 -2.19 16.44 -3.33
C ALA A 220 -2.38 16.81 -1.86
N PHE A 221 -1.61 17.79 -1.34
CA PHE A 221 -1.77 18.30 0.01
C PHE A 221 -3.17 18.89 0.25
N MET A 222 -3.72 19.65 -0.70
CA MET A 222 -5.10 20.14 -0.58
C MET A 222 -6.13 19.01 -0.47
N GLY A 223 -5.87 17.86 -1.10
CA GLY A 223 -6.72 16.68 -1.02
C GLY A 223 -6.57 15.86 0.26
N CYS A 224 -5.47 16.02 1.01
CA CYS A 224 -5.17 15.23 2.22
C CYS A 224 -4.83 16.08 3.45
N SER A 225 -5.08 17.38 3.44
CA SER A 225 -4.71 18.31 4.52
C SER A 225 -5.40 18.01 5.86
N ASP A 226 -6.53 17.33 5.82
CA ASP A 226 -7.27 16.92 7.00
C ASP A 226 -6.80 15.61 7.62
N ASP A 227 -5.86 14.90 6.98
CA ASP A 227 -5.28 13.68 7.50
C ASP A 227 -4.40 13.95 8.74
N GLU A 228 -4.56 13.12 9.78
CA GLU A 228 -3.84 13.25 11.05
C GLU A 228 -2.32 13.13 10.88
N LYS A 229 -1.85 12.23 10.00
CA LYS A 229 -0.42 12.01 9.77
C LYS A 229 0.23 13.18 9.06
N VAL A 230 -0.52 13.85 8.20
CA VAL A 230 -0.08 15.09 7.56
C VAL A 230 0.12 16.20 8.60
N ARG A 231 -0.83 16.35 9.55
CA ARG A 231 -0.72 17.33 10.65
C ARG A 231 0.47 17.04 11.57
N GLU A 232 0.67 15.78 11.98
CA GLU A 232 1.83 15.37 12.78
C GLU A 232 3.17 15.69 12.09
N ALA A 233 3.24 15.49 10.76
CA ALA A 233 4.44 15.76 9.98
C ALA A 233 4.76 17.26 9.96
N ILE A 234 3.73 18.11 9.84
CA ILE A 234 3.87 19.57 9.92
C ILE A 234 4.38 19.98 11.31
N ASP A 235 3.77 19.51 12.39
CA ASP A 235 4.18 19.84 13.76
C ASP A 235 5.66 19.49 14.02
N LYS A 236 6.08 18.29 13.59
CA LYS A 236 7.49 17.85 13.70
C LYS A 236 8.42 18.75 12.88
N ALA A 237 8.01 19.16 11.68
CA ALA A 237 8.80 20.05 10.84
C ALA A 237 8.93 21.46 11.45
N ILE A 238 7.85 22.02 12.00
CA ILE A 238 7.83 23.31 12.69
C ILE A 238 8.69 23.27 13.95
N ALA A 239 8.53 22.26 14.81
CA ALA A 239 9.32 22.11 16.03
C ALA A 239 10.82 22.02 15.76
N ARG A 240 11.22 21.39 14.64
CA ARG A 240 12.62 21.35 14.19
C ARG A 240 13.12 22.74 13.76
N ARG A 241 12.33 23.51 13.03
CA ARG A 241 12.66 24.90 12.64
C ARG A 241 12.81 25.82 13.85
N VAL A 242 11.90 25.72 14.82
CA VAL A 242 11.99 26.49 16.07
C VAL A 242 13.26 26.13 16.84
N ARG A 243 13.60 24.84 16.95
CA ARG A 243 14.87 24.41 17.56
C ARG A 243 16.11 24.95 16.82
N ALA A 244 16.06 25.02 15.49
CA ALA A 244 17.14 25.57 14.67
C ALA A 244 17.31 27.09 14.78
N GLY A 245 16.33 27.80 15.34
CA GLY A 245 16.43 29.24 15.60
C GLY A 245 15.31 30.09 15.00
N SER A 246 14.37 29.52 14.25
CA SER A 246 13.21 30.28 13.78
C SER A 246 12.37 30.76 14.97
N ARG A 247 12.06 32.06 15.00
CA ARG A 247 11.24 32.69 16.06
C ARG A 247 9.94 33.30 15.52
N LYS A 248 9.80 33.42 14.20
CA LYS A 248 8.58 33.86 13.52
C LYS A 248 8.27 32.89 12.39
N ILE A 249 7.13 32.23 12.46
CA ILE A 249 6.57 31.39 11.41
C ILE A 249 5.07 31.73 11.35
N GLU A 250 4.57 31.99 10.15
CA GLU A 250 3.16 32.30 9.96
C GLU A 250 2.27 31.14 10.42
N GLY A 251 1.17 31.45 11.11
CA GLY A 251 0.28 30.44 11.70
C GLY A 251 0.79 29.74 12.96
N VAL A 252 2.02 30.01 13.43
CA VAL A 252 2.61 29.34 14.61
C VAL A 252 2.92 30.35 15.72
N ARG A 253 2.45 30.07 16.94
CA ARG A 253 2.80 30.84 18.13
C ARG A 253 4.10 30.28 18.75
N ILE A 254 5.11 31.14 18.93
CA ILE A 254 6.41 30.78 19.52
C ILE A 254 6.68 31.73 20.69
N TRP A 255 7.04 31.20 21.87
CA TRP A 255 7.33 31.99 23.08
C TRP A 255 8.56 31.46 23.84
N PRO A 256 9.32 32.33 24.53
CA PRO A 256 10.46 31.91 25.34
C PRO A 256 10.00 31.32 26.68
N VAL A 257 10.78 30.35 27.19
CA VAL A 257 10.65 29.81 28.54
C VAL A 257 12.03 29.84 29.19
N ALA A 258 12.13 30.43 30.38
CA ALA A 258 13.38 30.47 31.14
C ALA A 258 13.72 29.07 31.66
N LYS A 259 14.99 28.66 31.52
CA LYS A 259 15.47 27.34 31.94
C LYS A 259 16.90 27.42 32.43
N ALA A 260 17.18 26.86 33.61
CA ALA A 260 18.54 26.71 34.10
C ALA A 260 19.35 25.79 33.18
N ASN A 261 20.55 26.24 32.78
CA ASN A 261 21.48 25.46 31.99
C ASN A 261 22.73 25.19 32.80
N TYR A 262 22.86 23.95 33.27
CA TYR A 262 24.10 23.47 33.88
C TYR A 262 25.08 23.16 32.75
N ARG A 263 26.28 23.75 32.73
CA ARG A 263 27.34 23.42 31.76
C ARG A 263 28.32 22.43 32.37
#